data_AF-A0A9D7VK75-F1
#
_entry.id   AF-A0A9D7VK75-F1
#
_cell.length_a   1.000
_cell.length_b   1.000
_cell.length_c   1.000
_cell.angle_alpha   90.00
_cell.angle_beta   90.00
_cell.angle_gamma   90.00
#
_symmetry.space_group_name_H-M   'P 1'
#
loop_
_entity.id
_entity.type
_entity.pdbx_description
1 polymer ?
#
loop_
_entity_poly.entity_id
_entity_poly.type
_entity_poly.pdbx_seq_one_letter_code
_entity_poly.pdbx_strand_id
1 'polypeptide(L)' 'MGAILAGYSGTDSQKTLQARAEASAGEIAATPGLCQAGRTMGCDDPDALGWQRIEALLQRDGICGFRLITSDQAERLRKG' A
#
# COMPACT_ATOMS: atom_id res chain seq x y z
N MET A 1 -2.03 25.53 -14.31
CA MET A 1 -2.34 24.44 -15.27
C MET A 1 -2.32 23.12 -14.49
N GLY A 2 -3.49 22.65 -14.08
CA GLY A 2 -3.61 21.37 -13.38
C GLY A 2 -3.43 20.22 -14.37
N ALA A 3 -2.49 19.32 -14.08
CA ALA A 3 -2.30 18.12 -14.88
C ALA A 3 -3.61 17.35 -14.97
N ILE A 4 -3.98 16.99 -16.20
CA ILE A 4 -5.12 16.13 -16.49
C ILE A 4 -4.88 14.82 -15.73
N LEU A 5 -5.87 14.35 -14.96
CA LEU A 5 -5.95 13.01 -14.36
C LEU A 5 -6.04 11.88 -15.43
N ALA A 6 -5.35 12.04 -16.56
CA ALA A 6 -5.27 11.07 -17.63
C ALA A 6 -4.25 10.00 -17.23
N GLY A 7 -4.72 8.92 -16.61
CA GLY A 7 -3.89 7.75 -16.30
C GLY A 7 -4.50 6.80 -15.28
N TYR A 8 -5.32 7.30 -14.35
CA TYR A 8 -5.90 6.47 -13.30
C TYR A 8 -7.27 5.91 -13.66
N SER A 9 -7.47 4.63 -13.36
CA SER A 9 -8.68 3.88 -13.70
C SER A 9 -9.58 3.65 -12.49
N GLY A 10 -10.91 3.62 -12.69
CA GLY A 10 -11.89 3.23 -11.68
C GLY A 10 -12.63 4.39 -11.00
N THR A 11 -13.17 4.14 -9.80
CA THR A 11 -13.87 5.13 -8.98
C THR A 11 -12.92 6.22 -8.47
N ASP A 12 -13.45 7.32 -7.97
CA ASP A 12 -12.62 8.42 -7.45
C ASP A 12 -11.74 7.97 -6.27
N SER A 13 -12.24 7.08 -5.41
CA SER A 13 -11.44 6.46 -4.35
C SER A 13 -10.30 5.62 -4.93
N GLN A 14 -10.56 4.82 -5.97
CA GLN A 14 -9.52 4.01 -6.63
C GLN A 14 -8.47 4.88 -7.33
N LYS A 15 -8.87 5.98 -7.96
CA LYS A 15 -7.94 6.95 -8.57
C LYS A 15 -7.10 7.66 -7.51
N THR A 16 -7.69 7.98 -6.36
CA THR A 16 -6.97 8.58 -5.22
C THR A 16 -5.90 7.64 -4.68
N LEU A 17 -6.20 6.35 -4.56
CA LEU A 17 -5.22 5.34 -4.13
C LEU A 17 -4.05 5.21 -5.11
N GLN A 18 -4.33 5.26 -6.42
CA GLN A 18 -3.29 5.23 -7.46
C GLN A 18 -2.37 6.45 -7.36
N ALA A 19 -2.95 7.65 -7.23
CA ALA A 19 -2.19 8.89 -7.08
C ALA A 19 -1.28 8.85 -5.83
N ARG A 20 -1.78 8.31 -4.72
CA ARG A 20 -0.98 8.16 -3.49
C ARG A 20 0.16 7.17 -3.66
N ALA A 21 -0.11 6.03 -4.30
CA ALA A 21 0.92 5.03 -4.55
C ALA A 21 2.03 5.58 -5.46
N GLU A 22 1.67 6.33 -6.50
CA GLU A 22 2.63 7.00 -7.39
C GLU A 22 3.43 8.09 -6.65
N ALA A 23 2.77 8.95 -5.88
CA ALA A 23 3.44 9.98 -5.08
C ALA A 23 4.39 9.39 -4.01
N SER A 24 4.14 8.15 -3.58
CA SER A 24 4.96 7.44 -2.59
C SER A 24 6.08 6.60 -3.21
N ALA A 25 6.31 6.65 -4.53
CA ALA A 25 7.29 5.80 -5.21
C ALA A 25 8.70 5.89 -4.60
N GLY A 26 9.14 7.08 -4.19
CA GLY A 26 10.42 7.27 -3.52
C GLY A 26 10.47 6.62 -2.13
N GLU A 27 9.39 6.73 -1.36
CA GLU A 27 9.27 6.07 -0.04
C GLU A 27 9.26 4.56 -0.18
N ILE A 28 8.50 4.03 -1.15
CA ILE A 28 8.43 2.60 -1.48
C ILE A 28 9.83 2.07 -1.81
N ALA A 29 10.60 2.79 -2.63
CA ALA A 29 11.95 2.36 -3.00
C ALA A 29 12.94 2.39 -1.82
N ALA A 30 12.72 3.27 -0.83
CA ALA A 30 13.64 3.47 0.30
C ALA A 30 13.26 2.69 1.56
N THR A 31 12.04 2.14 1.65
CA THR A 31 11.50 1.55 2.88
C THR A 31 11.33 0.04 2.74
N PRO A 32 12.13 -0.77 3.44
CA PRO A 32 11.96 -2.22 3.46
C PRO A 32 10.53 -2.64 3.83
N GLY A 33 10.00 -3.61 3.09
CA GLY A 33 8.66 -4.15 3.29
C GLY A 33 7.51 -3.29 2.75
N LEU A 34 7.77 -2.05 2.31
CA LEU A 34 6.77 -1.21 1.66
C LEU A 34 6.76 -1.49 0.15
N CYS A 35 5.58 -1.69 -0.43
CA CYS A 35 5.47 -1.95 -1.86
C CYS A 35 4.29 -1.23 -2.52
N GLN A 36 4.37 -1.13 -3.84
CA GLN A 36 3.23 -0.81 -4.69
C GLN A 36 2.46 -2.12 -4.96
N ALA A 37 1.29 -2.28 -4.34
CA ALA A 37 0.42 -3.45 -4.53
C ALA A 37 -0.54 -3.25 -5.72
N GLY A 38 0.02 -3.18 -6.94
CA GLY A 38 -0.72 -3.03 -8.20
C GLY A 38 -1.26 -1.62 -8.46
N ARG A 39 -2.10 -1.08 -7.57
CA ARG A 39 -2.62 0.30 -7.65
C ARG A 39 -2.78 1.02 -6.29
N THR A 40 -2.34 0.38 -5.22
CA THR A 40 -2.40 0.92 -3.85
C THR A 40 -1.03 0.80 -3.18
N MET A 41 -0.87 1.39 -2.00
CA MET A 41 0.21 0.98 -1.10
C MET A 41 -0.04 -0.44 -0.60
N GLY A 42 1.03 -1.13 -0.23
CA GLY A 42 0.96 -2.46 0.36
C GLY A 42 2.24 -2.83 1.09
N CYS A 43 2.28 -4.07 1.54
CA CYS A 43 3.35 -4.63 2.33
C CYS A 43 3.80 -5.98 1.76
N ASP A 44 5.10 -6.17 1.55
CA ASP A 44 5.67 -7.48 1.18
C ASP A 44 6.57 -8.10 2.25
N ASP A 45 6.92 -7.34 3.28
CA ASP A 45 7.56 -7.86 4.50
C ASP A 45 7.00 -7.14 5.76
N PRO A 46 6.01 -7.74 6.44
CA PRO A 46 5.40 -7.15 7.63
C PRO A 46 6.34 -6.97 8.81
N ASP A 47 7.37 -7.83 8.92
CA ASP A 47 8.31 -7.77 10.04
C ASP A 47 9.33 -6.65 9.83
N ALA A 48 9.69 -6.37 8.57
CA ALA A 48 10.53 -5.22 8.23
C ALA A 48 9.76 -3.88 8.27
N LEU A 49 8.52 -3.85 7.76
CA LEU A 49 7.73 -2.62 7.70
C LEU A 49 7.15 -2.22 9.07
N GLY A 50 6.80 -3.23 9.88
CA GLY A 50 6.22 -3.06 11.21
C GLY A 50 4.71 -2.79 11.22
N TRP A 51 4.04 -3.32 12.24
CA TRP A 51 2.57 -3.29 12.35
C TRP A 51 1.97 -1.89 12.48
N GLN A 52 2.61 -0.98 13.21
CA GLN A 52 2.14 0.40 13.33
C GLN A 52 2.06 1.12 11.98
N ARG A 53 3.01 0.84 11.07
CA ARG A 53 3.04 1.44 9.74
C ARG A 53 1.95 0.85 8.85
N ILE A 54 1.73 -0.46 8.95
CA ILE A 54 0.65 -1.18 8.25
C ILE A 54 -0.72 -0.66 8.70
N GLU A 55 -0.93 -0.47 10.00
CA GLU A 55 -2.16 0.13 10.53
C GLU A 55 -2.37 1.56 10.02
N ALA A 56 -1.31 2.37 9.96
CA ALA A 56 -1.39 3.73 9.41
C ALA A 56 -1.80 3.74 7.93
N LEU A 57 -1.29 2.79 7.12
CA LEU A 57 -1.74 2.61 5.73
C LEU A 57 -3.22 2.25 5.68
N LEU A 58 -3.66 1.28 6.50
CA LEU A 58 -5.05 0.83 6.55
C LEU A 58 -6.00 1.96 6.97
N GLN A 59 -5.64 2.77 7.97
CA GLN A 59 -6.45 3.91 8.40
C GLN A 59 -6.54 5.01 7.32
N ARG A 60 -5.44 5.28 6.61
CA ARG A 60 -5.38 6.35 5.59
C ARG A 60 -6.09 5.96 4.29
N ASP A 61 -5.88 4.73 3.85
CA ASP A 61 -6.26 4.25 2.51
C ASP A 61 -7.48 3.33 2.55
N GLY A 62 -7.87 2.81 3.73
CA GLY A 62 -8.94 1.83 3.88
C GLY A 62 -8.57 0.43 3.38
N ILE A 63 -7.36 0.25 2.87
CA ILE A 63 -6.84 -1.00 2.33
C ILE A 63 -5.32 -1.06 2.47
N CYS A 64 -4.78 -2.26 2.73
CA CYS A 64 -3.37 -2.58 2.60
C CYS A 64 -3.25 -3.95 1.94
N GLY A 65 -2.65 -4.00 0.74
CA GLY A 65 -2.40 -5.26 0.05
C GLY A 65 -1.16 -5.94 0.63
N PHE A 66 -1.22 -7.25 0.86
CA PHE A 66 -0.05 -8.06 1.24
C PHE A 66 0.39 -8.92 0.06
N ARG A 67 1.70 -8.99 -0.20
CA ARG A 67 2.24 -9.70 -1.37
C ARG A 67 3.45 -10.52 -0.97
N LEU A 68 3.50 -11.80 -1.38
CA LEU A 68 4.62 -12.72 -1.11
C LEU A 68 4.97 -12.92 0.39
N ILE A 69 4.05 -12.63 1.30
CA ILE A 69 4.24 -12.91 2.73
C ILE A 69 4.21 -14.40 3.02
N THR A 70 4.92 -14.83 4.06
CA THR A 70 4.95 -16.22 4.50
C THR A 70 3.62 -16.66 5.12
N SER A 71 3.39 -17.97 5.23
CA SER A 71 2.19 -18.51 5.89
C SER A 71 2.10 -18.14 7.37
N ASP A 72 3.24 -18.04 8.07
CA ASP A 72 3.29 -17.60 9.47
C ASP A 72 2.86 -16.13 9.62
N GLN A 73 3.40 -15.25 8.76
CA GLN A 73 3.01 -13.84 8.71
C GLN A 73 1.53 -13.68 8.36
N ALA A 74 1.01 -14.49 7.43
CA ALA A 74 -0.41 -14.47 7.07
C ALA A 74 -1.33 -14.91 8.21
N GLU A 75 -0.90 -15.87 9.04
CA GLU A 75 -1.69 -16.32 10.20
C GLU A 75 -1.84 -15.21 11.25
N ARG A 76 -0.84 -14.33 11.40
CA ARG A 76 -0.90 -13.16 12.30
C ARG A 76 -1.96 -12.15 11.85
N LEU A 77 -2.20 -12.03 10.54
CA LEU A 77 -3.26 -11.17 9.99
C LEU A 77 -4.68 -11.69 10.27
N ARG A 78 -4.87 -13.02 10.41
CA ARG A 78 -6.19 -13.61 10.64
C ARG A 78 -6.71 -13.46 12.07
N LYS A 79 -5.82 -13.12 13.01
CA LYS A 79 -6.12 -13.05 14.44
C LYS A 79 -6.36 -11.62 14.93
N GLY A 80 -6.22 -10.62 14.06
CA GLY A 80 -6.50 -9.21 14.32
C GLY A 80 -7.93 -8.81 13.97
#